data_AF-M2AE01-F1
#
_entry.id   AF-M2AE01-F1
#
_cell.length_a   1.000
_cell.length_b   1.000
_cell.length_c   1.000
_cell.angle_alpha   90.00
_cell.angle_beta   90.00
_cell.angle_gamma   90.00
#
_symmetry.space_group_name_H-M   'P 1'
#
loop_
_entity.id
_entity.type
_entity.pdbx_description
1 polymer ?
#
loop_
_entity_poly.entity_id
_entity_poly.type
_entity_poly.pdbx_seq_one_letter_code
_entity_poly.pdbx_strand_id
1 'polypeptide(L)'
;MDTELFASRLASDDRRSQWWAAVQLMNAGPEASVHLPRLLDICDGIDLDADLSTHKHWITFYAARASGRIVQAIGYDGEIDLHKRVFGWIARLASHQNIERAIGGIWGLADLGAPPSATVEMLVDFVLTDARRDPTGKHTARSVAFRMLARIDRELAIHYADSEACREFLADVRRWSGADPERAASPNGIFTEAGWLLTEIGEQ
;
A
#
# COMPACT_ATOMS: atom_id res chain seq x y z
N MET A 1 14.93 19.03 -2.16
CA MET A 1 14.99 17.62 -2.60
C MET A 1 16.04 17.51 -3.71
N ASP A 2 16.98 16.57 -3.61
CA ASP A 2 18.04 16.40 -4.61
C ASP A 2 17.52 15.57 -5.80
N THR A 3 16.97 16.28 -6.78
CA THR A 3 16.37 15.73 -7.99
C THR A 3 17.41 14.96 -8.83
N GLU A 4 18.67 15.42 -8.82
CA GLU A 4 19.76 14.79 -9.57
C GLU A 4 20.16 13.45 -8.96
N LEU A 5 20.20 13.36 -7.62
CA LEU A 5 20.44 12.12 -6.92
C LEU A 5 19.37 11.06 -7.23
N PHE A 6 18.08 11.43 -7.19
CA PHE A 6 17.00 10.51 -7.55
C PHE A 6 17.10 10.05 -9.01
N ALA A 7 17.32 10.99 -9.93
CA ALA A 7 17.48 10.67 -11.35
C ALA A 7 18.65 9.70 -11.57
N SER A 8 19.80 9.95 -10.96
CA SER A 8 20.98 9.08 -11.01
C SER A 8 20.69 7.67 -10.48
N ARG A 9 20.03 7.56 -9.33
CA ARG A 9 19.72 6.26 -8.71
C ARG A 9 18.70 5.45 -9.50
N LEU A 10 17.71 6.10 -10.12
CA LEU A 10 16.73 5.46 -10.99
C LEU A 10 17.31 5.11 -12.38
N ALA A 11 18.32 5.84 -12.84
CA ALA A 11 19.03 5.54 -14.08
C ALA A 11 20.02 4.38 -13.94
N SER A 12 20.50 4.11 -12.72
CA SER A 12 21.46 3.04 -12.44
C SER A 12 20.91 1.65 -12.77
N ASP A 13 21.77 0.75 -13.27
CA ASP A 13 21.47 -0.67 -13.45
C ASP A 13 21.50 -1.47 -12.12
N ASP A 14 21.99 -0.85 -11.05
CA ASP A 14 22.03 -1.45 -9.72
C ASP A 14 20.65 -1.44 -9.05
N ARG A 15 20.11 -2.64 -8.79
CA ARG A 15 18.82 -2.82 -8.13
C ARG A 15 18.78 -2.28 -6.71
N ARG A 16 19.92 -2.23 -6.01
CA ARG A 16 19.97 -1.62 -4.67
C ARG A 16 19.78 -0.11 -4.74
N SER A 17 20.40 0.55 -5.72
CA SER A 17 20.21 1.98 -5.98
C SER A 17 18.76 2.31 -6.36
N GLN A 18 18.14 1.50 -7.23
CA GLN A 18 16.72 1.67 -7.60
C GLN A 18 15.78 1.45 -6.41
N TRP A 19 16.03 0.40 -5.61
CA TRP A 19 15.27 0.14 -4.38
C TRP A 19 15.36 1.31 -3.41
N TRP A 20 16.57 1.83 -3.17
CA TRP A 20 16.77 3.00 -2.32
C TRP A 20 15.96 4.19 -2.82
N ALA A 21 15.98 4.47 -4.13
CA ALA A 21 15.21 5.56 -4.71
C ALA A 21 13.70 5.37 -4.48
N ALA A 22 13.16 4.18 -4.73
CA ALA A 22 11.75 3.87 -4.52
C ALA A 22 11.31 4.09 -3.05
N VAL A 23 12.15 3.68 -2.08
CA VAL A 23 11.89 3.90 -0.65
C VAL A 23 11.89 5.39 -0.30
N GLN A 24 12.91 6.13 -0.75
CA GLN A 24 13.06 7.54 -0.39
C GLN A 24 11.99 8.43 -1.05
N LEU A 25 11.54 8.09 -2.25
CA LEU A 25 10.48 8.82 -2.96
C LEU A 25 9.16 8.85 -2.19
N MET A 26 8.88 7.88 -1.31
CA MET A 26 7.69 7.88 -0.47
C MET A 26 7.56 9.10 0.46
N ASN A 27 8.67 9.79 0.74
CA ASN A 27 8.73 10.93 1.64
C ASN A 27 9.17 12.22 0.92
N ALA A 28 9.26 12.19 -0.41
CA ALA A 28 9.90 13.22 -1.20
C ALA A 28 8.98 14.42 -1.55
N GLY A 29 7.66 14.28 -1.35
CA GLY A 29 6.68 15.34 -1.62
C GLY A 29 6.19 15.40 -3.08
N PRO A 30 5.29 16.34 -3.41
CA PRO A 30 4.68 16.47 -4.73
C PRO A 30 5.68 16.78 -5.87
N GLU A 31 6.79 17.46 -5.55
CA GLU A 31 7.84 17.81 -6.51
C GLU A 31 8.51 16.56 -7.11
N ALA A 32 8.44 15.42 -6.40
CA ALA A 32 8.98 14.14 -6.86
C ALA A 32 8.20 13.53 -8.03
N SER A 33 7.08 14.13 -8.44
CA SER A 33 6.28 13.72 -9.61
C SER A 33 7.09 13.60 -10.89
N VAL A 34 8.16 14.40 -11.05
CA VAL A 34 9.10 14.32 -12.18
C VAL A 34 9.79 12.96 -12.31
N HIS A 35 9.85 12.18 -11.23
CA HIS A 35 10.49 10.86 -11.20
C HIS A 35 9.53 9.69 -11.49
N LEU A 36 8.21 9.93 -11.46
CA LEU A 36 7.21 8.88 -11.65
C LEU A 36 7.35 8.14 -12.99
N PRO A 37 7.56 8.80 -14.15
CA PRO A 37 7.69 8.08 -15.42
C PRO A 37 8.80 7.04 -15.37
N ARG A 38 9.99 7.43 -14.89
CA ARG A 38 11.13 6.52 -14.80
C ARG A 38 10.92 5.41 -13.77
N LEU A 39 10.30 5.71 -12.63
CA LEU A 39 9.97 4.71 -11.62
C LEU A 39 9.01 3.65 -12.19
N LEU A 40 8.00 4.07 -12.95
CA LEU A 40 7.05 3.17 -13.60
C LEU A 40 7.72 2.35 -14.72
N ASP A 41 8.63 2.94 -15.50
CA ASP A 41 9.38 2.20 -16.53
C ASP A 41 10.24 1.08 -15.92
N ILE A 42 10.88 1.34 -14.77
CA ILE A 42 11.60 0.29 -14.01
C ILE A 42 10.64 -0.82 -13.59
N CYS A 43 9.45 -0.46 -13.12
CA CYS A 43 8.46 -1.41 -12.64
C CYS A 43 7.82 -2.22 -13.76
N ASP A 44 7.56 -1.64 -14.92
CA ASP A 44 7.07 -2.35 -16.11
C ASP A 44 8.13 -3.30 -16.68
N GLY A 45 9.42 -3.02 -16.45
CA GLY A 45 10.52 -3.93 -16.75
C GLY A 45 10.73 -5.06 -15.73
N ILE A 46 9.92 -5.15 -14.67
CA ILE A 46 9.95 -6.25 -13.71
C ILE A 46 8.80 -7.20 -14.03
N ASP A 47 9.15 -8.42 -14.42
CA ASP A 47 8.19 -9.52 -14.57
C ASP A 47 7.62 -9.92 -13.21
N LEU A 48 6.37 -9.55 -12.94
CA LEU A 48 5.69 -9.78 -11.65
C LEU A 48 5.29 -11.24 -11.44
N ASP A 49 5.15 -12.01 -12.52
CA ASP A 49 4.76 -13.43 -12.48
C ASP A 49 5.95 -14.35 -12.18
N ALA A 50 7.18 -13.85 -12.36
CA ALA A 50 8.40 -14.55 -12.02
C ALA A 50 8.68 -14.60 -10.51
N ASP A 51 9.55 -15.52 -10.11
CA ASP A 51 10.14 -15.48 -8.77
C ASP A 51 11.05 -14.24 -8.64
N LEU A 52 10.62 -13.30 -7.81
CA LEU A 52 11.27 -12.00 -7.67
C LEU A 52 12.39 -12.10 -6.65
N SER A 53 13.58 -11.61 -7.03
CA SER A 53 14.61 -11.32 -6.04
C SER A 53 14.09 -10.31 -5.01
N THR A 54 14.63 -10.37 -3.80
CA THR A 54 14.25 -9.47 -2.68
C THR A 54 14.23 -8.01 -3.10
N HIS A 55 15.23 -7.55 -3.88
CA HIS A 55 15.26 -6.17 -4.35
C HIS A 55 14.13 -5.84 -5.33
N LYS A 56 13.83 -6.72 -6.30
CA LYS A 56 12.73 -6.49 -7.25
C LYS A 56 11.38 -6.44 -6.52
N HIS A 57 11.17 -7.36 -5.58
CA HIS A 57 9.99 -7.34 -4.72
C HIS A 57 9.85 -5.99 -4.02
N TRP A 58 10.88 -5.54 -3.29
CA TRP A 58 10.80 -4.28 -2.55
C TRP A 58 10.75 -3.05 -3.44
N ILE A 59 11.36 -3.05 -4.64
CA ILE A 59 11.19 -1.98 -5.62
C ILE A 59 9.70 -1.83 -5.95
N THR A 60 9.02 -2.92 -6.34
CA THR A 60 7.60 -2.86 -6.71
C THR A 60 6.73 -2.44 -5.52
N PHE A 61 6.98 -3.00 -4.33
CA PHE A 61 6.25 -2.63 -3.12
C PHE A 61 6.34 -1.13 -2.83
N TYR A 62 7.55 -0.58 -2.81
CA TYR A 62 7.76 0.83 -2.47
C TYR A 62 7.41 1.78 -3.61
N ALA A 63 7.52 1.35 -4.86
CA ALA A 63 7.07 2.13 -6.00
C ALA A 63 5.56 2.36 -5.99
N ALA A 64 4.75 1.37 -5.57
CA ALA A 64 3.30 1.52 -5.41
C ALA A 64 2.96 2.60 -4.40
N ARG A 65 3.61 2.51 -3.25
CA ARG A 65 3.40 3.45 -2.16
C ARG A 65 3.88 4.86 -2.51
N ALA A 66 5.07 5.00 -3.09
CA ALA A 66 5.62 6.28 -3.50
C ALA A 66 4.75 6.93 -4.57
N SER A 67 4.37 6.18 -5.61
CA SER A 67 3.55 6.71 -6.70
C SER A 67 2.17 7.12 -6.22
N GLY A 68 1.52 6.31 -5.37
CA GLY A 68 0.25 6.65 -4.74
C GLY A 68 0.34 7.97 -3.96
N ARG A 69 1.31 8.08 -3.03
CA ARG A 69 1.49 9.29 -2.22
C ARG A 69 1.78 10.54 -3.05
N ILE A 70 2.64 10.42 -4.06
CA ILE A 70 3.01 11.56 -4.91
C ILE A 70 1.79 12.04 -5.70
N VAL A 71 1.05 11.13 -6.32
CA VAL A 71 -0.17 11.48 -7.09
C VAL A 71 -1.26 12.03 -6.16
N GLN A 72 -1.42 11.47 -4.97
CA GLN A 72 -2.33 11.98 -3.95
C GLN A 72 -1.97 13.41 -3.54
N ALA A 73 -0.67 13.70 -3.36
CA ALA A 73 -0.19 15.03 -2.97
C ALA A 73 -0.36 16.10 -4.05
N ILE A 74 -0.23 15.75 -5.33
CA ILE A 74 -0.46 16.69 -6.46
C ILE A 74 -1.93 16.80 -6.87
N GLY A 75 -2.79 15.92 -6.37
CA GLY A 75 -4.19 15.79 -6.76
C GLY A 75 -4.35 14.88 -7.97
N TYR A 76 -4.98 13.72 -7.77
CA TYR A 76 -5.33 12.82 -8.85
C TYR A 76 -6.28 13.52 -9.84
N ASP A 77 -6.01 13.33 -11.12
CA ASP A 77 -6.80 13.85 -12.24
C ASP A 77 -6.96 12.73 -13.26
N GLY A 78 -8.21 12.36 -13.52
CA GLY A 78 -8.57 11.31 -14.46
C GLY A 78 -8.25 11.65 -15.91
N GLU A 79 -8.00 12.91 -16.27
CA GLU A 79 -7.61 13.30 -17.62
C GLU A 79 -6.09 13.18 -17.86
N ILE A 80 -5.28 13.07 -16.80
CA ILE A 80 -3.83 12.96 -16.90
C ILE A 80 -3.40 11.49 -17.06
N ASP A 81 -2.79 11.17 -18.20
CA ASP A 81 -2.34 9.80 -18.53
C ASP A 81 -1.35 9.22 -17.51
N LEU A 82 -0.48 10.05 -16.93
CA LEU A 82 0.44 9.60 -15.89
C LEU A 82 -0.30 9.15 -14.62
N HIS A 83 -1.37 9.85 -14.23
CA HIS A 83 -2.18 9.49 -13.06
C HIS A 83 -2.94 8.19 -13.31
N LYS A 84 -3.56 8.06 -14.49
CA LYS A 84 -4.18 6.81 -14.96
C LYS A 84 -3.17 5.64 -14.95
N ARG A 85 -1.93 5.87 -15.42
CA ARG A 85 -0.86 4.85 -15.43
C ARG A 85 -0.46 4.44 -14.02
N VAL A 86 -0.31 5.39 -13.09
CA VAL A 86 -0.04 5.10 -11.67
C VAL A 86 -1.17 4.25 -11.08
N PHE A 87 -2.42 4.68 -11.23
CA PHE A 87 -3.57 3.93 -10.74
C PHE A 87 -3.62 2.53 -11.35
N GLY A 88 -3.54 2.40 -12.68
CA GLY A 88 -3.60 1.11 -13.37
C GLY A 88 -2.48 0.16 -12.94
N TRP A 89 -1.27 0.68 -12.72
CA TRP A 89 -0.15 -0.12 -12.24
C TRP A 89 -0.35 -0.61 -10.80
N ILE A 90 -0.81 0.28 -9.89
CA ILE A 90 -1.14 -0.08 -8.50
C ILE A 90 -2.29 -1.10 -8.46
N ALA A 91 -3.33 -0.90 -9.27
CA ALA A 91 -4.49 -1.79 -9.37
C ALA A 91 -4.11 -3.19 -9.88
N ARG A 92 -3.24 -3.25 -10.90
CA ARG A 92 -2.66 -4.51 -11.41
C ARG A 92 -1.89 -5.24 -10.31
N LEU A 93 -1.08 -4.50 -9.54
CA LEU A 93 -0.32 -5.06 -8.44
C LEU A 93 -1.25 -5.58 -7.33
N ALA A 94 -2.28 -4.82 -6.95
CA ALA A 94 -3.26 -5.19 -5.91
C ALA A 94 -4.05 -6.45 -6.28
N SER A 95 -4.33 -6.64 -7.57
CA SER A 95 -5.08 -7.79 -8.10
C SER A 95 -4.20 -9.01 -8.39
N HIS A 96 -2.89 -8.93 -8.13
CA HIS A 96 -1.94 -9.98 -8.48
C HIS A 96 -2.14 -11.26 -7.64
N GLN A 97 -2.08 -12.45 -8.24
CA GLN A 97 -2.37 -13.70 -7.53
C GLN A 97 -1.42 -13.96 -6.34
N ASN A 98 -0.15 -13.59 -6.46
CA ASN A 98 0.79 -13.61 -5.35
C ASN A 98 0.45 -12.53 -4.31
N ILE A 99 0.12 -12.96 -3.09
CA ILE A 99 -0.28 -12.07 -1.99
C ILE A 99 0.77 -11.01 -1.62
N GLU A 100 2.06 -11.35 -1.63
CA GLU A 100 3.10 -10.38 -1.24
C GLU A 100 3.13 -9.19 -2.22
N ARG A 101 2.75 -9.43 -3.48
CA ARG A 101 2.66 -8.42 -4.54
C ARG A 101 1.36 -7.64 -4.34
N ALA A 102 0.25 -8.36 -4.17
CA ALA A 102 -1.06 -7.81 -3.84
C ALA A 102 -1.02 -6.81 -2.68
N ILE A 103 -0.37 -7.17 -1.57
CA ILE A 103 -0.23 -6.31 -0.40
C ILE A 103 0.42 -4.98 -0.79
N GLY A 104 1.51 -4.98 -1.58
CA GLY A 104 2.14 -3.75 -2.05
C GLY A 104 1.18 -2.84 -2.83
N GLY A 105 0.34 -3.43 -3.69
CA GLY A 105 -0.70 -2.71 -4.42
C GLY A 105 -1.80 -2.18 -3.51
N ILE A 106 -2.29 -2.98 -2.55
CA ILE A 106 -3.32 -2.57 -1.58
C ILE A 106 -2.83 -1.38 -0.73
N TRP A 107 -1.57 -1.40 -0.29
CA TRP A 107 -0.96 -0.24 0.37
C TRP A 107 -0.86 0.96 -0.57
N GLY A 108 -0.49 0.74 -1.83
CA GLY A 108 -0.46 1.77 -2.87
C GLY A 108 -1.82 2.42 -3.11
N LEU A 109 -2.91 1.64 -3.10
CA LEU A 109 -4.28 2.14 -3.21
C LEU A 109 -4.60 3.10 -2.06
N ALA A 110 -4.36 2.72 -0.81
CA ALA A 110 -4.59 3.62 0.32
C ALA A 110 -3.66 4.85 0.33
N ASP A 111 -2.42 4.71 -0.15
CA ASP A 111 -1.50 5.83 -0.30
C ASP A 111 -1.93 6.79 -1.44
N LEU A 112 -2.61 6.29 -2.48
CA LEU A 112 -3.26 7.09 -3.53
C LEU A 112 -4.53 7.78 -3.04
N GLY A 113 -5.30 7.10 -2.19
CA GLY A 113 -6.51 7.64 -1.58
C GLY A 113 -7.67 7.82 -2.57
N ALA A 114 -8.59 8.72 -2.20
CA ALA A 114 -9.71 9.15 -3.03
C ALA A 114 -9.64 10.67 -3.26
N PRO A 115 -9.78 11.14 -4.52
CA PRO A 115 -9.93 10.37 -5.76
C PRO A 115 -8.66 9.60 -6.18
N PRO A 116 -8.78 8.54 -7.02
CA PRO A 116 -9.99 8.10 -7.74
C PRO A 116 -10.96 7.27 -6.89
N SER A 117 -12.27 7.35 -7.17
CA SER A 117 -13.31 6.56 -6.47
C SER A 117 -13.08 5.05 -6.60
N ALA A 118 -12.52 4.63 -7.74
CA ALA A 118 -12.16 3.24 -8.01
C ALA A 118 -11.19 2.66 -6.96
N THR A 119 -10.37 3.48 -6.29
CA THR A 119 -9.54 3.04 -5.16
C THR A 119 -10.40 2.45 -4.05
N VAL A 120 -11.47 3.17 -3.67
CA VAL A 120 -12.38 2.76 -2.59
C VAL A 120 -13.16 1.52 -3.00
N GLU A 121 -13.68 1.50 -4.23
CA GLU A 121 -14.43 0.35 -4.78
C GLU A 121 -13.58 -0.93 -4.76
N MET A 122 -12.32 -0.85 -5.19
CA MET A 122 -11.40 -2.00 -5.15
C MET A 122 -11.09 -2.45 -3.73
N LEU A 123 -10.84 -1.52 -2.80
CA LEU A 123 -10.58 -1.88 -1.41
C LEU A 123 -11.79 -2.57 -0.77
N VAL A 124 -13.01 -2.09 -1.06
CA VAL A 124 -14.26 -2.72 -0.63
C VAL A 124 -14.39 -4.13 -1.23
N ASP A 125 -14.14 -4.31 -2.52
CA ASP A 125 -14.16 -5.63 -3.14
C ASP A 125 -13.19 -6.60 -2.46
N PHE A 126 -11.94 -6.17 -2.22
CA PHE A 126 -10.97 -7.01 -1.52
C PHE A 126 -11.38 -7.33 -0.08
N VAL A 127 -11.97 -6.40 0.66
CA VAL A 127 -12.52 -6.65 2.00
C VAL A 127 -13.54 -7.79 1.98
N LEU A 128 -14.37 -7.84 0.94
CA LEU A 128 -15.48 -8.78 0.85
C LEU A 128 -15.09 -10.13 0.24
N THR A 129 -14.19 -10.16 -0.75
CA THR A 129 -14.00 -11.33 -1.62
C THR A 129 -12.61 -11.96 -1.53
N ASP A 130 -11.62 -11.26 -0.98
CA ASP A 130 -10.21 -11.67 -1.12
C ASP A 130 -9.74 -12.65 -0.04
N ALA A 131 -9.70 -13.93 -0.39
CA ALA A 131 -9.26 -15.00 0.48
C ALA A 131 -7.74 -15.29 0.43
N ARG A 132 -6.93 -14.51 -0.30
CA ARG A 132 -5.48 -14.76 -0.43
C ARG A 132 -4.82 -14.72 0.95
N ARG A 133 -3.98 -15.72 1.25
CA ARG A 133 -3.21 -15.83 2.50
C ARG A 133 -1.72 -15.83 2.26
N ASP A 134 -0.98 -15.27 3.21
CA ASP A 134 0.48 -15.32 3.20
C ASP A 134 0.98 -16.76 3.42
N PRO A 135 2.25 -17.07 3.13
CA PRO A 135 2.79 -18.42 3.34
C PRO A 135 2.68 -18.92 4.78
N THR A 136 2.58 -18.02 5.77
CA THR A 136 2.38 -18.40 7.17
C THR A 136 0.92 -18.74 7.50
N GLY A 137 -0.03 -18.40 6.63
CA GLY A 137 -1.47 -18.53 6.81
C GLY A 137 -2.06 -17.52 7.80
N LYS A 138 -1.23 -16.68 8.42
CA LYS A 138 -1.63 -15.78 9.52
C LYS A 138 -2.15 -14.44 9.03
N HIS A 139 -1.79 -14.03 7.82
CA HIS A 139 -2.17 -12.74 7.25
C HIS A 139 -2.94 -12.94 5.96
N THR A 140 -3.97 -12.12 5.76
CA THR A 140 -4.81 -12.20 4.56
C THR A 140 -4.78 -10.87 3.82
N ALA A 141 -4.99 -10.92 2.51
CA ALA A 141 -5.07 -9.70 1.72
C ALA A 141 -6.32 -8.88 2.10
N ARG A 142 -7.45 -9.52 2.39
CA ARG A 142 -8.66 -8.84 2.90
C ARG A 142 -8.46 -8.09 4.21
N SER A 143 -7.71 -8.63 5.17
CA SER A 143 -7.47 -7.92 6.44
C SER A 143 -6.60 -6.68 6.22
N VAL A 144 -5.62 -6.77 5.31
CA VAL A 144 -4.83 -5.61 4.86
C VAL A 144 -5.72 -4.60 4.12
N ALA A 145 -6.62 -5.06 3.25
CA ALA A 145 -7.56 -4.19 2.54
C ALA A 145 -8.50 -3.46 3.52
N PHE A 146 -9.02 -4.13 4.55
CA PHE A 146 -9.84 -3.52 5.59
C PHE A 146 -9.07 -2.43 6.33
N ARG A 147 -7.85 -2.74 6.77
CA ARG A 147 -6.94 -1.77 7.40
C ARG A 147 -6.70 -0.55 6.50
N MET A 148 -6.51 -0.77 5.22
CA MET A 148 -6.25 0.29 4.24
C MET A 148 -7.50 1.12 3.93
N LEU A 149 -8.69 0.51 3.85
CA LEU A 149 -9.97 1.20 3.76
C LEU A 149 -10.19 2.10 4.97
N ALA A 150 -10.01 1.55 6.18
CA ALA A 150 -10.06 2.27 7.45
C ALA A 150 -9.09 3.47 7.52
N ARG A 151 -7.97 3.40 6.82
CA ARG A 151 -6.99 4.50 6.77
C ARG A 151 -7.49 5.66 5.90
N ILE A 152 -8.22 5.39 4.82
CA ILE A 152 -8.70 6.43 3.89
C ILE A 152 -10.09 6.94 4.25
N ASP A 153 -10.96 6.07 4.76
CA ASP A 153 -12.35 6.36 5.09
C ASP A 153 -12.82 5.45 6.23
N ARG A 154 -12.74 5.96 7.46
CA ARG A 154 -13.16 5.22 8.66
C ARG A 154 -14.66 4.99 8.70
N GLU A 155 -15.45 5.99 8.31
CA GLU A 155 -16.91 5.90 8.34
C GLU A 155 -17.41 4.79 7.43
N LEU A 156 -16.82 4.67 6.23
CA LEU A 156 -17.10 3.56 5.34
C LEU A 156 -16.61 2.21 5.89
N ALA A 157 -15.42 2.16 6.49
CA ALA A 157 -14.87 0.92 7.04
C ALA A 157 -15.73 0.33 8.17
N ILE A 158 -16.43 1.16 8.95
CA ILE A 158 -17.37 0.72 10.01
C ILE A 158 -18.46 -0.19 9.45
N HIS A 159 -18.94 0.05 8.22
CA HIS A 159 -19.94 -0.81 7.58
C HIS A 159 -19.47 -2.25 7.37
N TYR A 160 -18.16 -2.50 7.48
CA TYR A 160 -17.55 -3.83 7.34
C TYR A 160 -16.96 -4.35 8.66
N ALA A 161 -17.31 -3.76 9.81
CA ALA A 161 -16.80 -4.17 11.13
C ALA A 161 -17.10 -5.64 11.48
N ASP A 162 -18.23 -6.19 11.01
CA ASP A 162 -18.63 -7.59 11.26
C ASP A 162 -18.04 -8.60 10.26
N SER A 163 -17.25 -8.11 9.29
CA SER A 163 -16.66 -8.94 8.23
C SER A 163 -15.54 -9.84 8.76
N GLU A 164 -15.21 -10.90 8.00
CA GLU A 164 -14.02 -11.70 8.28
C GLU A 164 -12.73 -10.88 8.20
N ALA A 165 -12.68 -9.89 7.31
CA ALA A 165 -11.53 -9.01 7.16
C ALA A 165 -11.23 -8.22 8.44
N CYS A 166 -12.26 -7.64 9.07
CA CYS A 166 -12.13 -6.94 10.36
C CYS A 166 -11.69 -7.89 11.47
N ARG A 167 -12.33 -9.08 11.58
CA ARG A 167 -11.96 -10.08 12.60
C ARG A 167 -10.49 -10.50 12.49
N GLU A 168 -10.00 -10.73 11.28
CA GLU A 168 -8.61 -11.07 11.02
C GLU A 168 -7.67 -9.91 11.33
N PHE A 169 -8.06 -8.68 10.98
CA PHE A 169 -7.27 -7.50 11.33
C PHE A 169 -7.18 -7.30 12.86
N LEU A 170 -8.28 -7.45 13.60
CA LEU A 170 -8.27 -7.37 15.07
C LEU A 170 -7.41 -8.47 15.71
N ALA A 171 -7.41 -9.68 15.15
CA ALA A 171 -6.51 -10.74 15.60
C ALA A 171 -5.03 -10.36 15.39
N ASP A 172 -4.70 -9.72 14.27
CA ASP A 172 -3.37 -9.19 14.01
C ASP A 172 -2.98 -8.06 14.99
N VAL A 173 -3.89 -7.13 15.25
CA VAL A 173 -3.69 -6.04 16.23
C VAL A 173 -3.36 -6.61 17.60
N ARG A 174 -4.17 -7.56 18.11
CA ARG A 174 -3.96 -8.20 19.42
C ARG A 174 -2.62 -8.94 19.49
N ARG A 175 -2.26 -9.66 18.42
CA ARG A 175 -0.99 -10.38 18.33
C ARG A 175 0.20 -9.44 18.34
N TRP A 176 0.17 -8.38 17.53
CA TRP A 176 1.27 -7.42 17.46
C TRP A 176 1.41 -6.62 18.76
N SER A 177 0.30 -6.22 19.38
CA SER A 177 0.33 -5.51 20.66
C SER A 177 0.80 -6.39 21.81
N GLY A 178 0.49 -7.69 21.80
CA GLY A 178 1.02 -8.63 22.78
C GLY A 178 2.51 -8.93 22.62
N ALA A 179 3.02 -8.90 21.38
CA ALA A 179 4.42 -9.18 21.09
C ALA A 179 5.36 -8.00 21.44
N ASP A 180 4.88 -6.76 21.27
CA ASP A 180 5.66 -5.55 21.56
C ASP A 180 4.73 -4.43 22.07
N PRO A 181 4.38 -4.43 23.38
CA PRO A 181 3.45 -3.47 23.96
C PRO A 181 3.93 -2.02 23.87
N GLU A 182 5.23 -1.78 24.05
CA GLU A 182 5.83 -0.44 24.00
C GLU A 182 5.69 0.17 22.61
N ARG A 183 6.02 -0.61 21.56
CA ARG A 183 5.82 -0.16 20.18
C ARG A 183 4.36 0.03 19.84
N ALA A 184 3.48 -0.83 20.33
CA ALA A 184 2.05 -0.77 20.07
C ALA A 184 1.40 0.53 20.58
N ALA A 185 1.88 1.05 21.71
CA ALA A 185 1.42 2.30 22.32
C ALA A 185 2.16 3.57 21.82
N SER A 186 3.22 3.42 21.01
CA SER A 186 3.95 4.57 20.46
C SER A 186 3.08 5.42 19.52
N PRO A 187 3.46 6.68 19.19
CA PRO A 187 2.70 7.54 18.28
C PRO A 187 2.48 6.98 16.88
N ASN A 188 3.31 6.02 16.46
CA ASN A 188 3.19 5.29 15.19
C ASN A 188 2.80 3.82 15.42
N GLY A 189 2.30 3.51 16.60
CA GLY A 189 1.92 2.18 17.05
C GLY A 189 0.56 1.74 16.50
N ILE A 190 0.29 0.44 16.60
CA ILE A 190 -0.94 -0.14 16.07
C ILE A 190 -2.19 0.38 16.78
N PHE A 191 -2.11 0.83 18.05
CA PHE A 191 -3.26 1.41 18.75
C PHE A 191 -3.62 2.82 18.25
N THR A 192 -2.67 3.58 17.72
CA THR A 192 -2.99 4.85 17.05
C THR A 192 -3.80 4.60 15.77
N GLU A 193 -3.53 3.49 15.09
CA GLU A 193 -4.19 3.13 13.83
C GLU A 193 -5.53 2.41 14.03
N ALA A 194 -5.61 1.50 15.01
CA ALA A 194 -6.74 0.59 15.22
C ALA A 194 -7.50 0.82 16.54
N GLY A 195 -7.06 1.74 17.40
CA GLY A 195 -7.69 1.98 18.70
C GLY A 195 -9.14 2.46 18.59
N TRP A 196 -9.50 3.12 17.49
CA TRP A 196 -10.87 3.52 17.22
C TRP A 196 -11.78 2.30 17.03
N LEU A 197 -11.34 1.26 16.30
CA LEU A 197 -12.08 -0.01 16.13
C LEU A 197 -12.30 -0.71 17.46
N LEU A 198 -11.30 -0.70 18.35
CA LEU A 198 -11.44 -1.29 19.68
C LEU A 198 -12.46 -0.55 20.55
N THR A 199 -12.65 0.75 20.31
CA THR A 199 -13.62 1.58 21.04
C THR A 199 -15.03 1.39 20.49
N GLU A 200 -15.16 1.25 19.16
CA GLU A 200 -16.46 1.14 18.47
C GLU A 200 -17.03 -0.28 18.46
N ILE A 201 -16.17 -1.30 18.37
CA ILE A 201 -16.52 -2.73 18.43
C ILE A 201 -16.31 -3.24 19.87
N GLY A 202 -16.45 -2.35 20.86
CA GLY A 202 -16.10 -2.58 22.27
C GLY A 202 -16.38 -4.00 22.76
N GLU A 203 -15.40 -4.53 23.50
CA GLU A 203 -15.41 -5.85 24.15
C GLU A 203 -16.82 -6.35 24.47
N GLN A 204 -17.31 -7.31 23.67
CA GLN A 204 -18.31 -8.28 24.13
C GLN A 204 -17.63 -9.35 24.97
#